data_AF-A0AAD2F7P7-F1
#
_entry.id   AF-A0AAD2F7P7-F1
#
_cell.length_a   1.000
_cell.length_b   1.000
_cell.length_c   1.000
_cell.angle_alpha   90.00
_cell.angle_beta   90.00
_cell.angle_gamma   90.00
#
_symmetry.space_group_name_H-M   'P 1'
#
loop_
_entity.id
_entity.type
_entity.pdbx_description
1 polymer ?
#
loop_
_entity_poly.entity_id
_entity_poly.type
_entity_poly.pdbx_seq_one_letter_code
_entity_poly.pdbx_strand_id
1 'polypeptide(L)'
;MSTSQEFVNELVQMDFALEAKKQVVEDWGGDVPESLLFSALGKAIANNLRQLPPDQQAQIFSHIETGMQSTNANLKTLVATGLLESLTSQATKTPELKTLINAYLGVESRRYLVALQRWHDGV
;
A
#
# COMPACT_ATOMS: atom_id res chain seq x y z
N MET A 1 11.05 -15.12 -6.58
CA MET A 1 9.64 -14.67 -6.56
C MET A 1 9.38 -14.18 -5.15
N SER A 2 9.10 -12.89 -4.96
CA SER A 2 8.88 -12.37 -3.61
C SER A 2 7.58 -12.91 -3.01
N THR A 3 7.66 -13.37 -1.77
CA THR A 3 6.51 -13.77 -0.95
C THR A 3 5.83 -12.54 -0.33
N SER A 4 4.61 -12.69 0.17
CA SER A 4 3.94 -11.67 0.99
C SER A 4 4.78 -11.31 2.22
N GLN A 5 5.42 -12.29 2.84
CA GLN A 5 6.27 -12.08 4.01
C GLN A 5 7.51 -11.24 3.69
N GLU A 6 8.22 -11.53 2.60
CA GLU A 6 9.38 -10.74 2.15
C GLU A 6 8.97 -9.30 1.83
N PHE A 7 7.85 -9.12 1.11
CA PHE A 7 7.31 -7.80 0.81
C PHE A 7 7.05 -6.99 2.09
N VAL A 8 6.41 -7.59 3.09
CA VAL A 8 6.13 -6.92 4.38
C VAL A 8 7.44 -6.62 5.11
N ASN A 9 8.41 -7.54 5.12
CA ASN A 9 9.69 -7.37 5.82
C ASN A 9 10.52 -6.19 5.31
N GLU A 10 10.44 -5.91 4.01
CA GLU A 10 11.09 -4.74 3.40
C GLU A 10 10.37 -3.43 3.78
N LEU A 11 9.04 -3.45 3.87
CA LEU A 11 8.27 -2.26 4.22
C LEU A 11 8.39 -1.90 5.71
N VAL A 12 8.45 -2.89 6.61
CA VAL A 12 8.58 -2.68 8.06
C VAL A 12 10.00 -2.30 8.52
N GLN A 13 10.92 -2.04 7.58
CA GLN A 13 12.16 -1.31 7.89
C GLN A 13 11.86 0.15 8.29
N MET A 14 10.67 0.66 7.98
CA MET A 14 10.18 1.97 8.41
C MET A 14 9.43 1.86 9.73
N ASP A 15 9.77 2.69 10.71
CA ASP A 15 9.20 2.64 12.07
C ASP A 15 7.66 2.69 12.08
N PHE A 16 7.06 3.58 11.27
CA PHE A 16 5.60 3.70 11.20
C PHE A 16 4.91 2.44 10.64
N ALA A 17 5.57 1.72 9.73
CA ALA A 17 5.04 0.51 9.13
C ALA A 17 5.19 -0.68 10.08
N LEU A 18 6.31 -0.74 10.81
CA LEU A 18 6.51 -1.70 11.89
C LEU A 18 5.46 -1.52 12.98
N GLU A 19 5.18 -0.28 13.38
CA GLU A 19 4.18 0.02 14.41
C GLU A 19 2.78 -0.37 13.94
N ALA A 20 2.40 -0.05 12.70
CA ALA A 20 1.12 -0.48 12.14
C ALA A 20 0.97 -2.01 12.11
N LYS A 21 2.06 -2.74 11.81
CA LYS A 21 2.07 -4.21 11.89
C LYS A 21 1.89 -4.71 13.32
N LYS A 22 2.56 -4.11 14.31
CA LYS A 22 2.39 -4.50 15.72
C LYS A 22 0.97 -4.23 16.20
N GLN A 23 0.45 -3.05 15.92
CA GLN A 23 -0.89 -2.65 16.30
C GLN A 23 -1.96 -3.58 15.71
N VAL A 24 -1.87 -3.92 14.42
CA VAL A 24 -2.86 -4.82 13.82
C VAL A 24 -2.81 -6.24 14.40
N VAL A 25 -1.62 -6.70 14.80
CA VAL A 25 -1.43 -8.00 15.49
C VAL A 25 -1.97 -7.95 16.91
N GLU A 26 -1.78 -6.84 17.62
CA GLU A 26 -2.31 -6.65 18.97
C GLU A 26 -3.85 -6.55 18.96
N ASP A 27 -4.40 -5.75 18.05
CA ASP A 27 -5.85 -5.50 17.94
C ASP A 27 -6.62 -6.74 17.47
N TRP A 28 -6.04 -7.52 16.55
CA TRP A 28 -6.68 -8.71 16.01
C TRP A 28 -6.40 -9.97 16.84
N GLY A 29 -5.23 -10.04 17.48
CA GLY A 29 -4.69 -11.25 18.09
C GLY A 29 -3.80 -12.07 17.13
N GLY A 30 -3.58 -13.33 17.47
CA GLY A 30 -2.80 -14.25 16.64
C GLY A 30 -3.47 -14.56 15.29
N ASP A 31 -2.65 -14.85 14.28
CA ASP A 31 -3.06 -15.22 12.90
C ASP A 31 -3.87 -14.13 12.17
N VAL A 32 -3.25 -12.96 12.01
CA VAL A 32 -3.86 -11.82 11.28
C VAL A 32 -4.01 -12.15 9.79
N PRO A 33 -5.21 -11.95 9.20
CA PRO A 33 -5.39 -12.06 7.75
C PRO A 33 -4.45 -11.12 7.00
N GLU A 34 -3.75 -11.63 5.99
CA GLU A 34 -2.79 -10.84 5.21
C GLU A 34 -3.44 -9.59 4.59
N SER A 35 -4.68 -9.69 4.14
CA SER A 35 -5.43 -8.54 3.59
C SER A 35 -5.60 -7.40 4.59
N LEU A 36 -5.84 -7.74 5.87
CA LEU A 36 -5.96 -6.75 6.94
C LEU A 36 -4.62 -6.10 7.26
N LEU A 37 -3.54 -6.88 7.29
CA LEU A 37 -2.19 -6.37 7.46
C LEU A 37 -1.81 -5.40 6.34
N PHE A 38 -2.05 -5.77 5.08
CA PHE A 38 -1.79 -4.90 3.93
C PHE A 38 -2.64 -3.62 3.97
N SER A 39 -3.89 -3.71 4.41
CA SER A 39 -4.75 -2.54 4.64
C SER A 39 -4.20 -1.60 5.72
N ALA A 40 -3.75 -2.15 6.85
CA ALA A 40 -3.14 -1.37 7.92
C ALA A 40 -1.87 -0.65 7.44
N LEU A 41 -1.02 -1.35 6.69
CA LEU A 41 0.19 -0.77 6.09
C LEU A 41 -0.15 0.36 5.10
N GLY A 42 -1.15 0.17 4.23
CA GLY A 42 -1.61 1.21 3.30
C GLY A 42 -2.08 2.48 4.02
N LYS A 43 -2.84 2.33 5.11
CA LYS A 43 -3.28 3.45 5.95
C LYS A 43 -2.11 4.14 6.63
N ALA A 44 -1.16 3.36 7.17
CA ALA A 44 0.01 3.90 7.85
C ALA A 44 0.91 4.71 6.91
N ILE A 45 1.13 4.22 5.68
CA ILE A 45 1.83 4.97 4.63
C ILE A 45 1.10 6.29 4.38
N ALA A 46 -0.20 6.27 4.11
CA ALA A 46 -0.95 7.49 3.81
C ALA A 46 -0.86 8.54 4.91
N ASN A 47 -0.91 8.12 6.18
CA ASN A 47 -0.84 9.00 7.35
C ASN A 47 0.54 9.65 7.54
N ASN A 48 1.61 8.95 7.14
CA ASN A 48 2.99 9.40 7.36
C ASN A 48 3.66 9.98 6.11
N LEU A 49 3.10 9.75 4.92
CA LEU A 49 3.75 10.02 3.64
C LEU A 49 4.32 11.44 3.51
N ARG A 50 3.55 12.45 3.93
CA ARG A 50 3.95 13.87 3.85
C ARG A 50 5.13 14.24 4.77
N GLN A 51 5.40 13.43 5.79
CA GLN A 51 6.49 13.65 6.74
C GLN A 51 7.80 12.99 6.30
N LEU A 52 7.73 12.08 5.32
CA LEU A 52 8.89 11.36 4.80
C LEU A 52 9.66 12.22 3.80
N PRO A 53 11.00 12.11 3.74
CA PRO A 53 11.79 12.73 2.69
C PRO A 53 11.45 12.13 1.31
N PRO A 54 11.63 12.87 0.21
CA PRO A 54 11.29 12.43 -1.15
C PRO A 54 11.88 11.06 -1.54
N ASP A 55 13.09 10.75 -1.10
CA ASP A 55 13.74 9.47 -1.41
C ASP A 55 13.02 8.28 -0.75
N GLN A 56 12.54 8.45 0.50
CA GLN A 56 11.77 7.43 1.18
C GLN A 56 10.37 7.27 0.57
N GLN A 57 9.75 8.37 0.14
CA GLN A 57 8.50 8.32 -0.62
C GLN A 57 8.71 7.50 -1.91
N ALA A 58 9.75 7.81 -2.68
CA ALA A 58 10.08 7.08 -3.91
C ALA A 58 10.32 5.58 -3.64
N GLN A 59 11.05 5.25 -2.57
CA GLN A 59 11.32 3.86 -2.18
C GLN A 59 10.03 3.09 -1.87
N ILE A 60 9.10 3.66 -1.11
CA ILE A 60 7.80 3.03 -0.82
C ILE A 60 7.04 2.72 -2.10
N PHE A 61 6.91 3.70 -2.99
CA PHE A 61 6.13 3.51 -4.21
C PHE A 61 6.81 2.57 -5.22
N SER A 62 8.15 2.57 -5.27
CA SER A 62 8.91 1.57 -6.02
C SER A 62 8.66 0.15 -5.50
N HIS A 63 8.61 -0.01 -4.18
CA HIS A 63 8.30 -1.28 -3.54
C HIS A 63 6.88 -1.76 -3.85
N ILE A 64 5.89 -0.86 -3.72
CA ILE A 64 4.48 -1.14 -4.10
C ILE A 64 4.39 -1.58 -5.56
N GLU A 65 5.05 -0.86 -6.47
CA GLU A 65 5.04 -1.18 -7.90
C GLU A 65 5.67 -2.56 -8.18
N THR A 66 6.75 -2.91 -7.48
CA THR A 66 7.35 -4.25 -7.55
C THR A 66 6.36 -5.32 -7.11
N GLY A 67 5.58 -5.06 -6.06
CA GLY A 67 4.48 -5.91 -5.63
C GLY A 67 3.39 -6.08 -6.71
N MET A 68 3.02 -5.00 -7.39
CA MET A 68 2.04 -5.00 -8.49
C MET A 68 2.54 -5.72 -9.76
N GLN A 69 3.85 -5.74 -9.97
CA GLN A 69 4.51 -6.44 -11.08
C GLN A 69 4.81 -7.91 -10.78
N SER A 70 4.58 -8.36 -9.54
CA SER A 70 4.85 -9.74 -9.13
C SER A 70 4.08 -10.76 -9.97
N THR A 71 4.75 -11.86 -10.30
CA THR A 71 4.13 -13.05 -10.91
C THR A 71 3.35 -13.88 -9.90
N ASN A 72 3.51 -13.61 -8.59
CA ASN A 72 2.70 -14.21 -7.53
C ASN A 72 1.34 -13.50 -7.45
N ALA A 73 0.29 -14.17 -7.92
CA ALA A 73 -1.07 -13.63 -7.96
C ALA A 73 -1.62 -13.26 -6.57
N ASN A 74 -1.24 -14.01 -5.52
CA ASN A 74 -1.65 -13.70 -4.15
C ASN A 74 -1.04 -12.38 -3.67
N LEU A 75 0.29 -12.24 -3.81
CA LEU A 75 0.98 -11.00 -3.45
C LEU A 75 0.43 -9.81 -4.24
N LYS A 76 0.29 -9.96 -5.56
CA LYS A 76 -0.27 -8.89 -6.41
C LYS A 76 -1.65 -8.46 -5.94
N THR A 77 -2.50 -9.42 -5.56
CA THR A 77 -3.85 -9.14 -5.04
C THR A 77 -3.79 -8.39 -3.71
N LEU A 78 -2.98 -8.86 -2.75
CA LEU A 78 -2.80 -8.20 -1.46
C LEU A 78 -2.28 -6.77 -1.58
N VAL A 79 -1.34 -6.53 -2.49
CA VAL A 79 -0.81 -5.20 -2.77
C VAL A 79 -1.90 -4.33 -3.39
N ALA A 80 -2.64 -4.84 -4.38
CA ALA A 80 -3.67 -4.08 -5.08
C ALA A 80 -4.86 -3.73 -4.17
N THR A 81 -5.53 -4.75 -3.62
CA THR A 81 -6.79 -4.58 -2.88
C THR A 81 -6.59 -4.29 -1.41
N GLY A 82 -5.51 -4.79 -0.81
CA GLY A 82 -5.18 -4.54 0.59
C GLY A 82 -4.51 -3.19 0.75
N LEU A 83 -3.33 -3.02 0.16
CA LEU A 83 -2.47 -1.87 0.40
C LEU A 83 -2.85 -0.65 -0.43
N LEU A 84 -2.92 -0.78 -1.76
CA LEU A 84 -3.05 0.35 -2.68
C LEU A 84 -4.43 1.01 -2.59
N GLU A 85 -5.50 0.22 -2.49
CA GLU A 85 -6.84 0.74 -2.20
C GLU A 85 -6.92 1.43 -0.85
N SER A 86 -6.36 0.83 0.21
CA SER A 86 -6.37 1.46 1.54
C SER A 86 -5.59 2.78 1.54
N LEU A 87 -4.43 2.82 0.89
CA LEU A 87 -3.61 4.02 0.74
C LEU A 87 -4.35 5.14 -0.01
N THR A 88 -5.01 4.81 -1.11
CA THR A 88 -5.71 5.80 -1.94
C THR A 88 -7.05 6.23 -1.35
N SER A 89 -7.75 5.35 -0.63
CA SER A 89 -8.98 5.69 0.08
C SER A 89 -8.76 6.77 1.13
N GLN A 90 -7.62 6.74 1.84
CA GLN A 90 -7.22 7.79 2.81
C GLN A 90 -6.97 9.14 2.13
N ALA A 91 -6.57 9.14 0.86
CA ALA A 91 -6.29 10.35 0.09
C ALA A 91 -7.53 11.05 -0.45
N THR A 92 -8.70 10.38 -0.47
CA THR A 92 -9.94 10.93 -1.02
C THR A 92 -10.36 12.25 -0.38
N LYS A 93 -10.02 12.44 0.91
CA LYS A 93 -10.37 13.64 1.69
C LYS A 93 -9.28 14.72 1.71
N THR A 94 -8.12 14.46 1.12
CA THR A 94 -6.94 15.35 1.21
C THR A 94 -6.33 15.55 -0.18
N PRO A 95 -6.70 16.62 -0.91
CA PRO A 95 -6.24 16.87 -2.28
C PRO A 95 -4.71 16.88 -2.44
N GLU A 96 -3.98 17.39 -1.43
CA GLU A 96 -2.52 17.44 -1.43
C GLU A 96 -1.93 16.03 -1.34
N LEU A 97 -2.50 15.17 -0.49
CA LEU A 97 -2.09 13.78 -0.35
C LEU A 97 -2.39 13.00 -1.63
N LYS A 98 -3.55 13.23 -2.25
CA LYS A 98 -3.90 12.63 -3.55
C LYS A 98 -2.91 13.04 -4.64
N THR A 99 -2.55 14.32 -4.70
CA THR A 99 -1.55 14.83 -5.65
C THR A 99 -0.19 14.18 -5.42
N LEU A 100 0.24 14.08 -4.15
CA LEU A 100 1.50 13.44 -3.78
C LEU A 100 1.55 11.97 -4.19
N ILE A 101 0.52 11.19 -3.83
CA ILE A 101 0.40 9.77 -4.21
C ILE A 101 0.47 9.63 -5.73
N ASN A 102 -0.30 10.43 -6.47
CA ASN A 102 -0.32 10.38 -7.92
C ASN A 102 1.04 10.70 -8.56
N ALA A 103 1.89 11.50 -7.93
CA ALA A 103 3.22 11.82 -8.42
C ALA A 103 4.19 10.63 -8.32
N TYR A 104 4.00 9.73 -7.35
CA TYR A 104 4.91 8.60 -7.11
C TYR A 104 4.39 7.25 -7.62
N LEU A 105 3.10 7.12 -7.95
CA LEU A 105 2.54 5.86 -8.47
C LEU A 105 3.26 5.36 -9.73
N GLY A 106 3.73 4.10 -9.65
CA GLY A 106 4.22 3.33 -10.78
C GLY A 106 3.13 2.97 -11.80
N VAL A 107 3.55 2.38 -12.93
CA VAL A 107 2.69 2.15 -14.10
C VAL A 107 1.59 1.14 -13.80
N GLU A 108 1.92 -0.01 -13.20
CA GLU A 108 0.96 -1.06 -12.89
C GLU A 108 0.01 -0.64 -11.77
N SER A 109 0.53 0.05 -10.77
CA SER A 109 -0.27 0.62 -9.68
C SER A 109 -1.30 1.63 -10.22
N ARG A 110 -0.88 2.52 -11.13
CA ARG A 110 -1.77 3.48 -11.78
C ARG A 110 -2.80 2.80 -12.67
N ARG A 111 -2.38 1.81 -13.46
CA ARG A 111 -3.26 1.04 -14.34
C ARG A 111 -4.38 0.36 -13.55
N TYR A 112 -4.03 -0.25 -12.42
CA TYR A 112 -4.99 -0.86 -11.51
C TYR A 112 -6.01 0.16 -11.01
N LEU A 113 -5.57 1.29 -10.47
CA LEU A 113 -6.46 2.31 -9.90
C LEU A 113 -7.40 2.93 -10.95
N VAL A 114 -6.93 3.13 -12.19
CA VAL A 114 -7.79 3.59 -13.30
C VAL A 114 -8.85 2.54 -13.64
N ALA A 115 -8.48 1.25 -13.69
CA ALA A 115 -9.44 0.18 -13.93
C ALA A 115 -10.48 0.08 -12.81
N LEU A 116 -10.03 0.20 -11.55
CA LEU A 116 -10.90 0.21 -10.38
C LEU A 116 -11.89 1.38 -10.41
N GLN A 117 -11.42 2.58 -10.79
CA GLN A 117 -12.30 3.75 -10.92
C GLN A 117 -13.36 3.54 -12.00
N ARG A 118 -12.98 3.02 -13.18
CA ARG A 118 -13.95 2.72 -14.26
C ARG A 118 -15.00 1.71 -13.82
N TRP A 119 -14.58 0.67 -13.10
CA TRP A 119 -15.48 -0.32 -12.54
C TRP A 119 -16.50 0.31 -11.58
N HIS A 120 -16.06 1.21 -10.69
CA HIS A 120 -16.96 1.96 -9.81
C HIS A 120 -17.90 2.91 -10.56
N ASP A 121 -17.43 3.52 -11.65
CA ASP A 121 -18.22 4.44 -12.48
C ASP A 121 -19.23 3.73 -13.38
N GLY A 122 -19.19 2.38 -13.43
CA GLY A 122 -20.07 1.56 -14.27
C GLY A 122 -19.75 1.64 -15.77
N VAL A 123 -18.49 1.92 -16.12
CA VAL A 123 -17.99 2.13 -17.49
C VAL A 123 -17.11 0.97 -17.96
#